data_AF-A0A0Q7KIQ0-F1
#
_entry.id   AF-A0A0Q7KIQ0-F1
#
_cell.length_a   1.000
_cell.length_b   1.000
_cell.length_c   1.000
_cell.angle_alpha   90.00
_cell.angle_beta   90.00
_cell.angle_gamma   90.00
#
_symmetry.space_group_name_H-M   'P 1'
#
loop_
_entity.id
_entity.type
_entity.pdbx_description
1 polymer ?
#
loop_
_entity_poly.entity_id
_entity_poly.type
_entity_poly.pdbx_seq_one_letter_code
_entity_poly.pdbx_strand_id
1 'polypeptide(L)'
;MTTVPSVRFALPGRWVKAELDDPEAVSTLRGLLPDDHPGGEAWLESLRAAGASTLLLRVQSRSAAAIAFIWPPRESSGDPSLEGLRARLGVEGQSIAHERGYATLRDRRTGAGASQDVVTYGVSHPDTGRILVVRCMAFDHTFEPIELEDFDLAAGDLTWDET
;
A
#
# COMPACT_ATOMS: atom_id res chain seq x y z
N MET A 1 9.27 1.72 21.52
CA MET A 1 9.47 1.64 20.06
C MET A 1 8.58 0.52 19.58
N THR A 2 7.46 0.82 18.92
CA THR A 2 6.62 -0.19 18.29
C THR A 2 7.35 -0.63 17.03
N THR A 3 7.89 -1.85 17.03
CA THR A 3 8.49 -2.45 15.85
C THR A 3 7.42 -2.61 14.79
N VAL A 4 7.62 -1.96 13.66
CA VAL A 4 6.75 -2.11 12.49
C VAL A 4 7.03 -3.49 11.88
N PRO A 5 6.02 -4.37 11.71
CA PRO A 5 6.25 -5.67 11.13
C PRO A 5 6.83 -5.60 9.72
N SER A 6 7.78 -6.49 9.42
CA SER A 6 8.33 -6.60 8.06
C SER A 6 7.35 -7.36 7.17
N VAL A 7 6.95 -6.72 6.07
CA VAL A 7 6.02 -7.30 5.10
C VAL A 7 6.79 -8.06 4.02
N ARG A 8 6.40 -9.30 3.75
CA ARG A 8 6.88 -10.06 2.59
C ARG A 8 5.96 -9.80 1.40
N PHE A 9 6.55 -9.36 0.29
CA PHE A 9 5.81 -8.90 -0.90
C PHE A 9 6.67 -9.09 -2.16
N ALA A 10 6.07 -9.57 -3.24
CA ALA A 10 6.73 -9.80 -4.52
C ALA A 10 5.86 -9.27 -5.67
N LEU A 11 6.46 -8.50 -6.57
CA LEU A 11 5.80 -7.98 -7.78
C LEU A 11 6.75 -8.00 -8.97
N PRO A 12 6.23 -8.10 -10.21
CA PRO A 12 7.05 -8.04 -11.40
C PRO A 12 7.67 -6.65 -11.61
N GLY A 13 8.88 -6.65 -12.16
CA GLY A 13 9.66 -5.45 -12.46
C GLY A 13 10.71 -5.12 -11.39
N ARG A 14 11.37 -3.97 -11.56
CA ARG A 14 12.41 -3.51 -10.65
C ARG A 14 11.83 -2.47 -9.70
N TRP A 15 11.92 -2.75 -8.41
CA TRP A 15 11.41 -1.87 -7.35
C TRP A 15 12.56 -1.37 -6.49
N VAL A 16 12.52 -0.08 -6.15
CA VAL A 16 13.38 0.52 -5.12
C VAL A 16 12.56 0.67 -3.86
N LYS A 17 13.09 0.16 -2.76
CA LYS A 17 12.49 0.28 -1.42
C LYS A 17 13.10 1.46 -0.70
N ALA A 18 12.27 2.29 -0.09
CA ALA A 18 12.68 3.34 0.82
C ALA A 18 11.87 3.25 2.12
N GLU A 19 12.56 3.28 3.25
CA GLU A 19 11.92 3.54 4.54
C GLU A 19 11.76 5.05 4.69
N LEU A 20 10.56 5.50 5.06
CA LEU A 20 10.19 6.91 5.05
C LEU A 20 10.76 7.70 6.24
N ASP A 21 11.30 7.01 7.24
CA ASP A 21 12.06 7.55 8.37
C ASP A 21 13.56 7.71 8.07
N ASP A 22 14.06 7.11 6.99
CA ASP A 22 15.44 7.27 6.52
C ASP A 22 15.57 8.46 5.54
N PRO A 23 16.24 9.57 5.94
CA PRO A 23 16.40 10.74 5.08
C PRO A 23 17.17 10.46 3.77
N GLU A 24 18.12 9.53 3.77
CA GLU A 24 18.92 9.19 2.59
C GLU A 24 18.09 8.39 1.58
N ALA A 25 17.31 7.42 2.07
CA ALA A 25 16.37 6.66 1.25
C ALA A 25 15.29 7.58 0.64
N VAL A 26 14.77 8.51 1.42
CA VAL A 26 13.80 9.53 0.95
C VAL A 26 14.40 10.43 -0.11
N SER A 27 15.65 10.90 0.08
CA SER A 27 16.35 11.72 -0.91
C SER A 27 16.53 10.97 -2.23
N THR A 28 16.93 9.69 -2.16
CA THR A 28 17.05 8.82 -3.33
C THR A 28 15.71 8.65 -4.04
N LEU A 29 14.64 8.41 -3.29
CA LEU A 29 13.30 8.25 -3.84
C LEU A 29 12.81 9.51 -4.55
N ARG A 30 13.08 10.71 -4.00
CA ARG A 30 12.74 11.99 -4.65
C ARG A 30 13.38 12.12 -6.03
N GLY A 31 14.64 11.73 -6.17
CA GLY A 31 15.34 11.77 -7.46
C GLY A 31 14.81 10.79 -8.51
N LEU A 32 13.91 9.87 -8.11
CA LEU A 32 13.29 8.87 -8.99
C LEU A 32 11.82 9.17 -9.30
N LEU A 33 11.19 10.14 -8.61
CA LEU A 33 9.83 10.55 -8.92
C LEU A 33 9.80 11.32 -10.26
N PRO A 34 8.71 11.23 -11.04
CA PRO A 34 8.57 12.00 -12.27
C PRO A 34 8.69 13.50 -12.00
N ASP A 35 9.43 14.22 -12.85
CA ASP A 35 9.70 15.67 -12.71
C ASP A 35 8.43 16.53 -12.62
N ASP A 36 7.32 16.05 -13.20
CA ASP A 36 6.01 16.71 -13.20
C ASP A 36 5.10 16.32 -12.02
N HIS A 37 5.57 15.55 -11.04
CA HIS A 37 4.73 15.19 -9.88
C HIS A 37 4.52 16.42 -8.97
N PRO A 38 3.36 17.10 -9.01
CA PRO A 38 3.17 18.33 -8.27
C PRO A 38 3.09 17.98 -6.78
N GLY A 39 3.97 18.57 -5.96
CA GLY A 39 3.91 18.42 -4.51
C GLY A 39 4.42 17.08 -3.97
N GLY A 40 5.49 16.50 -4.53
CA GLY A 40 6.12 15.27 -4.02
C GLY A 40 6.41 15.28 -2.51
N GLU A 41 6.81 16.43 -1.94
CA GLU A 41 6.95 16.60 -0.48
C GLU A 41 5.62 16.45 0.25
N ALA A 42 4.61 17.21 -0.16
CA ALA A 42 3.29 17.15 0.46
C ALA A 42 2.69 15.73 0.35
N TRP A 43 2.96 15.02 -0.75
CA TRP A 43 2.57 13.63 -0.93
C TRP A 43 3.29 12.70 0.06
N LEU A 44 4.61 12.78 0.18
CA LEU A 44 5.37 11.98 1.14
C LEU A 44 4.96 12.29 2.59
N GLU A 45 4.74 13.56 2.93
CA GLU A 45 4.21 13.98 4.23
C GLU A 45 2.82 13.41 4.49
N SER A 46 1.94 13.41 3.48
CA SER A 46 0.61 12.80 3.61
C SER A 46 0.67 11.28 3.87
N LEU A 47 1.62 10.58 3.24
CA LEU A 47 1.85 9.16 3.47
C LEU A 47 2.35 8.92 4.90
N ARG A 48 3.35 9.68 5.36
CA ARG A 48 3.86 9.59 6.73
C ARG A 48 2.76 9.87 7.77
N ALA A 49 1.95 10.90 7.54
CA ALA A 49 0.83 11.24 8.42
C ALA A 49 -0.22 10.13 8.49
N ALA A 50 -0.41 9.37 7.41
CA ALA A 50 -1.27 8.19 7.38
C ALA A 50 -0.67 6.98 8.12
N GLY A 51 0.63 6.99 8.44
CA GLY A 51 1.35 5.88 9.04
C GLY A 51 2.16 5.04 8.05
N ALA A 52 2.44 5.57 6.85
CA ALA A 52 3.36 4.92 5.92
C ALA A 52 4.76 4.83 6.54
N SER A 53 5.33 3.63 6.50
CA SER A 53 6.68 3.35 6.97
C SER A 53 7.59 2.98 5.80
N THR A 54 7.09 2.15 4.90
CA THR A 54 7.81 1.70 3.71
C THR A 54 7.10 2.20 2.44
N LEU A 55 7.89 2.65 1.47
CA LEU A 55 7.46 2.98 0.13
C LEU A 55 8.29 2.19 -0.89
N LEU A 56 7.62 1.53 -1.84
CA LEU A 56 8.25 0.94 -3.01
C LEU A 56 7.96 1.81 -4.23
N LEU A 57 8.97 2.10 -5.02
CA LEU A 57 8.84 2.81 -6.29
C LEU A 57 9.32 1.93 -7.43
N ARG A 58 8.50 1.77 -8.46
CA ARG A 58 8.86 1.01 -9.66
C ARG A 58 9.83 1.83 -10.50
N VAL A 59 10.99 1.28 -10.82
CA VAL A 59 12.04 1.96 -11.58
C VAL A 59 12.24 1.26 -12.92
N GLN A 60 12.61 2.02 -13.96
CA GLN A 60 12.94 1.52 -15.30
C GLN A 60 11.79 0.75 -15.99
N SER A 61 10.55 1.14 -15.70
CA SER A 61 9.33 0.57 -16.28
C SER A 61 8.65 1.62 -17.17
N ARG A 62 7.84 1.19 -18.14
CA ARG A 62 7.00 2.09 -18.97
C ARG A 62 5.89 2.78 -18.16
N SER A 63 5.63 2.29 -16.96
CA SER A 63 4.55 2.69 -16.05
C SER A 63 5.13 3.10 -14.70
N ALA A 64 4.97 4.36 -14.30
CA ALA A 64 5.44 4.84 -13.01
C ALA A 64 4.40 4.52 -11.93
N ALA A 65 4.79 3.68 -10.96
CA ALA A 65 3.91 3.24 -9.87
C ALA A 65 4.63 3.23 -8.52
N ALA A 66 3.88 3.53 -7.46
CA ALA A 66 4.36 3.45 -6.09
C ALA A 66 3.43 2.61 -5.21
N ILE A 67 4.01 1.95 -4.20
CA ILE A 67 3.29 1.14 -3.22
C ILE A 67 3.69 1.58 -1.83
N ALA A 68 2.75 2.11 -1.07
CA ALA A 68 2.95 2.50 0.31
C ALA A 68 2.37 1.45 1.27
N PHE A 69 3.17 1.05 2.26
CA PHE A 69 2.74 0.19 3.37
C PHE A 69 2.45 1.07 4.60
N ILE A 70 1.18 1.15 4.94
CA ILE A 70 0.63 2.08 5.92
C ILE A 70 0.11 1.30 7.12
N TRP A 71 0.70 1.56 8.28
CA TRP A 71 0.23 1.07 9.56
C TRP A 71 -0.54 2.19 10.26
N PRO A 72 -1.88 2.16 10.28
CA PRO A 72 -2.64 3.28 10.82
C PRO A 72 -2.28 3.48 12.31
N PRO A 73 -1.89 4.69 12.74
CA PRO A 73 -1.21 4.93 14.02
C PRO A 73 -2.04 4.64 15.27
N ARG A 74 -3.34 4.38 15.13
CA ARG A 74 -4.27 4.06 16.22
C ARG A 74 -4.85 2.64 16.14
N GLU A 75 -4.37 1.83 15.19
CA GLU A 75 -4.93 0.52 14.90
C GLU A 75 -3.88 -0.57 15.19
N SER A 76 -3.78 -0.98 16.47
CA SER A 76 -2.89 -2.05 16.91
C SER A 76 -3.57 -3.42 17.04
N SER A 77 -4.91 -3.45 17.10
CA SER A 77 -5.73 -4.67 17.14
C SER A 77 -7.15 -4.36 16.68
N GLY A 78 -7.97 -5.37 16.43
CA GLY A 78 -9.39 -5.19 16.11
C GLY A 78 -10.07 -6.49 15.71
N ASP A 79 -11.25 -6.38 15.10
CA ASP A 79 -11.93 -7.53 14.51
C ASP A 79 -11.16 -8.00 13.25
N PRO A 80 -10.68 -9.26 13.21
CA PRO A 80 -9.96 -9.81 12.07
C PRO A 80 -10.86 -10.11 10.87
N SER A 81 -12.18 -10.03 10.99
CA SER A 81 -13.12 -10.36 9.94
C SER A 81 -13.16 -9.33 8.80
N LEU A 82 -13.70 -9.73 7.64
CA LEU A 82 -14.00 -8.79 6.54
C LEU A 82 -14.99 -7.70 6.95
N GLU A 83 -15.93 -7.99 7.84
CA GLU A 83 -16.89 -7.01 8.34
C GLU A 83 -16.20 -5.97 9.22
N GLY A 84 -15.33 -6.41 10.12
CA GLY A 84 -14.47 -5.53 10.92
C GLY A 84 -13.58 -4.64 10.08
N LEU A 85 -12.99 -5.20 9.01
CA LEU A 85 -12.18 -4.46 8.05
C LEU A 85 -12.99 -3.39 7.31
N ARG A 86 -14.18 -3.73 6.80
CA ARG A 86 -15.10 -2.77 6.15
C ARG A 86 -15.47 -1.63 7.07
N ALA A 87 -15.87 -1.95 8.30
CA ALA A 87 -16.27 -0.95 9.29
C ALA A 87 -15.14 0.04 9.60
N ARG A 88 -13.90 -0.45 9.74
CA ARG A 88 -12.73 0.37 10.07
C ARG A 88 -12.22 1.19 8.90
N LEU A 89 -12.27 0.66 7.68
CA LEU A 89 -11.86 1.38 6.48
C LEU A 89 -12.96 2.27 5.91
N GLY A 90 -14.22 2.09 6.33
CA GLY A 90 -15.37 2.85 5.84
C GLY A 90 -15.65 2.62 4.36
N VAL A 91 -15.32 1.43 3.83
CA VAL A 91 -15.50 1.05 2.42
C VAL A 91 -16.05 -0.37 2.33
N GLU A 92 -16.95 -0.61 1.37
CA GLU A 92 -17.51 -1.95 1.12
C GLU A 92 -16.49 -2.88 0.46
N GLY A 93 -15.75 -2.35 -0.52
CA GLY A 93 -14.69 -3.01 -1.30
C GLY A 93 -15.02 -4.38 -1.88
N GLN A 94 -14.02 -4.98 -2.52
CA GLN A 94 -14.05 -6.35 -3.00
C GLN A 94 -13.19 -7.23 -2.10
N SER A 95 -13.72 -8.37 -1.66
CA SER A 95 -12.93 -9.36 -0.93
C SER A 95 -11.93 -10.03 -1.86
N ILE A 96 -10.70 -10.17 -1.40
CA ILE A 96 -9.62 -10.89 -2.07
C ILE A 96 -9.31 -12.13 -1.25
N ALA A 97 -9.15 -13.27 -1.91
CA ALA A 97 -8.76 -14.51 -1.25
C ALA A 97 -7.32 -14.39 -0.74
N HIS A 98 -7.05 -14.96 0.44
CA HIS A 98 -5.74 -14.90 1.07
C HIS A 98 -5.30 -16.28 1.51
N GLU A 99 -4.08 -16.70 1.16
CA GLU A 99 -3.60 -18.07 1.38
C GLU A 99 -3.45 -18.41 2.88
N ARG A 100 -3.10 -17.41 3.69
CA ARG A 100 -2.82 -17.55 5.12
C ARG A 100 -3.98 -17.16 6.04
N GLY A 101 -5.19 -16.95 5.50
CA GLY A 101 -6.39 -16.67 6.31
C GLY A 101 -6.52 -15.23 6.82
N TYR A 102 -5.74 -14.29 6.30
CA TYR A 102 -5.94 -12.86 6.57
C TYR A 102 -7.22 -12.41 5.86
N ALA A 103 -7.95 -11.48 6.46
CA ALA A 103 -9.06 -10.83 5.75
C ALA A 103 -8.50 -9.71 4.88
N THR A 104 -8.72 -9.82 3.56
CA THR A 104 -8.24 -8.84 2.59
C THR A 104 -9.38 -8.22 1.81
N LEU A 105 -9.34 -6.90 1.67
CA LEU A 105 -10.34 -6.10 0.96
C LEU A 105 -9.67 -5.08 0.06
N ARG A 106 -10.11 -5.01 -1.19
CA ARG A 106 -9.65 -4.05 -2.19
C ARG A 106 -10.69 -2.97 -2.43
N ASP A 107 -10.28 -1.72 -2.38
CA ASP A 107 -11.00 -0.56 -2.91
C ASP A 107 -10.20 0.04 -4.07
N ARG A 108 -10.87 0.51 -5.12
CA ARG A 108 -10.21 1.21 -6.23
C ARG A 108 -10.93 2.51 -6.49
N ARG A 109 -10.16 3.60 -6.50
CA ARG A 109 -10.66 4.93 -6.81
C ARG A 109 -10.12 5.35 -8.18
N THR A 110 -10.92 5.09 -9.20
CA THR A 110 -10.77 5.64 -10.54
C THR A 110 -11.84 6.70 -10.75
N GLY A 111 -11.47 7.98 -10.83
CA GLY A 111 -12.43 9.07 -11.02
C GLY A 111 -12.14 9.87 -12.28
N ALA A 112 -13.17 10.27 -13.02
CA ALA A 112 -13.07 11.36 -13.98
C ALA A 112 -12.67 12.64 -13.21
N GLY A 113 -11.40 13.05 -13.34
CA GLY A 113 -10.82 14.17 -12.59
C GLY A 113 -9.90 13.77 -11.42
N ALA A 114 -9.69 12.49 -11.15
CA ALA A 114 -8.62 12.04 -10.27
C ALA A 114 -7.28 12.14 -11.01
N SER A 115 -6.27 12.76 -10.39
CA SER A 115 -4.93 12.89 -10.96
C SER A 115 -4.15 11.57 -11.00
N GLN A 116 -4.61 10.55 -10.28
CA GLN A 116 -3.95 9.25 -10.11
C GLN A 116 -4.99 8.14 -10.01
N ASP A 117 -4.66 6.97 -10.56
CA ASP A 117 -5.39 5.73 -10.28
C ASP A 117 -4.82 5.09 -9.02
N VAL A 118 -5.69 4.81 -8.05
CA VAL A 118 -5.30 4.34 -6.73
C VAL A 118 -6.09 3.09 -6.36
N VAL A 119 -5.35 2.03 -6.06
CA VAL A 119 -5.87 0.77 -5.54
C VAL A 119 -5.40 0.65 -4.09
N THR A 120 -6.34 0.45 -3.17
CA THR A 120 -6.05 0.31 -1.74
C THR A 120 -6.49 -1.06 -1.26
N TYR A 121 -5.58 -1.78 -0.61
CA TYR A 121 -5.87 -3.02 0.08
C TYR A 121 -5.86 -2.77 1.59
N GLY A 122 -6.93 -3.17 2.25
CA GLY A 122 -6.92 -3.45 3.68
C GLY A 122 -6.57 -4.92 3.89
N VAL A 123 -5.61 -5.19 4.77
CA VAL A 123 -5.24 -6.56 5.15
C VAL A 123 -5.31 -6.63 6.67
N SER A 124 -6.14 -7.52 7.22
CA SER A 124 -6.32 -7.70 8.66
C SER A 124 -5.64 -8.99 9.13
N HIS A 125 -4.77 -8.89 10.13
CA HIS A 125 -4.10 -10.05 10.72
C HIS A 125 -5.14 -10.99 11.37
N PRO A 126 -5.07 -12.32 11.14
CA PRO A 126 -6.09 -13.26 11.62
C PRO A 126 -6.19 -13.29 13.15
N ASP A 127 -5.06 -13.15 13.85
CA ASP A 127 -5.04 -13.32 15.32
C ASP A 127 -5.28 -12.01 16.09
N THR A 128 -4.78 -10.88 15.57
CA THR A 128 -4.80 -9.59 16.29
C THR A 128 -5.84 -8.64 15.70
N GLY A 129 -6.29 -8.89 14.47
CA GLY A 129 -7.07 -7.93 13.69
C GLY A 129 -6.35 -6.61 13.45
N ARG A 130 -5.02 -6.54 13.60
CA ARG A 130 -4.26 -5.36 13.20
C ARG A 130 -4.38 -5.17 11.70
N ILE A 131 -4.56 -3.93 11.25
CA ILE A 131 -4.71 -3.61 9.83
C ILE A 131 -3.40 -3.07 9.27
N LEU A 132 -2.98 -3.65 8.16
CA LEU A 132 -2.07 -3.04 7.20
C LEU A 132 -2.89 -2.49 6.04
N VAL A 133 -2.64 -1.23 5.68
CA VAL A 133 -3.17 -0.65 4.44
C VAL A 133 -2.06 -0.62 3.41
N VAL A 134 -2.27 -1.27 2.26
CA VAL A 134 -1.35 -1.23 1.12
C VAL A 134 -1.96 -0.36 0.04
N ARG A 135 -1.31 0.75 -0.30
CA ARG A 135 -1.81 1.69 -1.31
C ARG A 135 -0.92 1.65 -2.54
N CYS A 136 -1.47 1.18 -3.66
CA CYS A 136 -0.83 1.18 -4.98
C CYS A 136 -1.31 2.39 -5.77
N MET A 137 -0.39 3.19 -6.31
CA MET A 137 -0.67 4.45 -6.99
C MET A 137 0.03 4.46 -8.35
N ALA A 138 -0.70 4.75 -9.41
CA ALA A 138 -0.16 5.01 -10.74
C ALA A 138 -0.05 6.53 -10.95
N PHE A 139 1.11 6.98 -11.43
CA PHE A 139 1.38 8.42 -11.60
C PHE A 139 0.98 8.96 -12.99
N ASP A 140 1.11 8.12 -14.01
CA ASP A 140 1.00 8.52 -15.42
C ASP A 140 0.07 7.62 -16.25
N HIS A 141 -0.56 6.63 -15.61
CA HIS A 141 -1.44 5.66 -16.27
C HIS A 141 -2.58 5.24 -15.35
N THR A 142 -3.50 4.46 -15.91
CA THR A 142 -4.49 3.68 -15.17
C THR A 142 -4.02 2.25 -15.17
N PHE A 143 -4.08 1.57 -14.01
CA PHE A 143 -3.67 0.18 -13.90
C PHE A 143 -4.48 -0.70 -14.85
N GLU A 144 -3.76 -1.46 -15.67
CA GLU A 144 -4.35 -2.48 -16.53
C GLU A 144 -4.87 -3.65 -15.69
N PRO A 145 -5.84 -4.44 -16.19
CA PRO A 145 -6.37 -5.59 -15.46
C PRO A 145 -5.28 -6.55 -14.95
N ILE A 146 -4.24 -6.78 -15.76
CA ILE A 146 -3.13 -7.67 -15.38
C ILE A 146 -2.32 -7.11 -14.19
N GLU A 147 -2.14 -5.80 -14.11
CA GLU A 147 -1.44 -5.17 -12.98
C GLU A 147 -2.28 -5.28 -11.69
N LEU A 148 -3.61 -5.20 -11.82
CA LEU A 148 -4.51 -5.42 -10.68
C LEU A 148 -4.49 -6.88 -10.21
N GLU A 149 -4.39 -7.84 -11.13
CA GLU A 149 -4.23 -9.25 -10.80
C GLU A 149 -2.91 -9.50 -10.06
N ASP A 150 -1.81 -8.90 -10.51
CA ASP A 150 -0.52 -8.96 -9.82
C ASP A 150 -0.61 -8.38 -8.39
N PHE A 151 -1.30 -7.24 -8.21
CA PHE A 151 -1.51 -6.67 -6.89
C PHE A 151 -2.44 -7.52 -6.00
N ASP A 152 -3.50 -8.10 -6.57
CA ASP A 152 -4.40 -9.00 -5.85
C ASP A 152 -3.65 -10.25 -5.34
N LEU A 153 -2.82 -10.86 -6.20
CA LEU A 153 -1.96 -11.98 -5.83
C LEU A 153 -0.98 -11.58 -4.73
N ALA A 154 -0.27 -10.47 -4.91
CA ALA A 154 0.70 -10.02 -3.92
C ALA A 154 0.06 -9.63 -2.58
N ALA A 155 -1.18 -9.12 -2.59
CA ALA A 155 -1.97 -8.86 -1.39
C ALA A 155 -2.56 -10.13 -0.76
N GLY A 156 -2.85 -11.16 -1.57
CA GLY A 156 -3.34 -12.48 -1.13
C GLY A 156 -2.26 -13.38 -0.51
N ASP A 157 -0.99 -13.08 -0.81
CA ASP A 157 0.18 -13.79 -0.29
C ASP A 157 0.90 -13.03 0.83
N LEU A 158 0.41 -11.83 1.17
CA LEU A 158 1.07 -10.93 2.10
C LEU A 158 1.05 -11.49 3.53
N THR A 159 2.20 -11.48 4.20
CA THR A 159 2.27 -11.91 5.60
C THR A 159 3.19 -11.01 6.41
N TRP A 160 2.90 -10.88 7.70
CA TRP A 160 3.82 -10.32 8.68
C TRP A 160 3.73 -11.06 10.01
N ASP A 161 4.78 -10.96 10.81
CA ASP A 161 4.80 -11.49 12.17
C ASP A 161 4.49 -10.35 13.15
N GLU A 162 3.54 -10.58 14.07
CA GLU A 162 3.32 -9.67 15.20
C GLU A 162 4.42 -9.90 16.24
N THR A 163 5.20 -8.86 16.54
CA THR A 163 6.27 -8.87 17.56
C THR A 163 5.75 -8.53 18.94
#